data_AF-A0A9J6EME2-F1
#
_entry.id   AF-A0A9J6EME2-F1
#
_cell.length_a   1.000
_cell.length_b   1.000
_cell.length_c   1.000
_cell.angle_alpha   90.00
_cell.angle_beta   90.00
_cell.angle_gamma   90.00
#
_symmetry.space_group_name_H-M   'P 1'
#
loop_
_entity.id
_entity.type
_entity.pdbx_description
1 polymer ?
#
loop_
_entity_poly.entity_id
_entity_poly.type
_entity_poly.pdbx_seq_one_letter_code
_entity_poly.pdbx_strand_id
1 'polypeptide(L)'
;MTDVRVSLRKIEFPTVVYEALRQIQKLLANEGRSPTYAHVAKEIAEEFVFQDYDQRRMAPHASSQRRARPRKLSAIRELQIIEIIATSFQNAKSDMCQKVFFILFPSADASVMESRVLLLSRLVSLSIALKNHNVLNCVGFWMHVCGCTSEPSLHIVRHVVGDYLSLIPSSAEMLKELANISPLFCASLATSLTHMTPTNPSREVVDLLASWVRAQPLLCFTPMEAIPPHLYTQCLQTFIPGLVAWCVLAPLGKVDSRPEDAELYSYLHYALLEMLIRAGQVTPRAPIVFPFLPSHYVVHVAETLKRSLTTASPHGAELALNRLGQVLQAAFASKCVHGNLDAMFQTLRQLPPNRLLKIVLTRWEVKKY
;
A
#
# COMPACT_ATOMS: atom_id res chain seq x y z
N MET A 1 26.28 -12.75 -23.97
CA MET A 1 25.70 -11.73 -23.05
C MET A 1 26.50 -10.43 -23.05
N THR A 2 27.84 -10.48 -23.13
CA THR A 2 28.71 -9.32 -23.42
C THR A 2 28.28 -8.53 -24.66
N ASP A 3 27.81 -9.22 -25.69
CA ASP A 3 27.34 -8.62 -26.95
C ASP A 3 26.14 -7.66 -26.79
N VAL A 4 25.19 -7.98 -25.90
CA VAL A 4 24.01 -7.13 -25.65
C VAL A 4 24.42 -5.78 -25.07
N ARG A 5 25.34 -5.75 -24.10
CA ARG A 5 25.85 -4.49 -23.53
C ARG A 5 26.65 -3.68 -24.54
N VAL A 6 27.46 -4.35 -25.36
CA VAL A 6 28.22 -3.69 -26.44
C VAL A 6 27.29 -3.03 -27.45
N SER A 7 26.17 -3.68 -27.79
CA SER A 7 25.14 -3.09 -28.66
C SER A 7 24.46 -1.88 -28.00
N LEU A 8 24.05 -1.99 -26.74
CA LEU A 8 23.35 -0.91 -26.02
C LEU A 8 24.23 0.34 -25.87
N ARG A 9 25.54 0.18 -25.67
CA ARG A 9 26.50 1.31 -25.56
C ARG A 9 26.63 2.14 -26.84
N LYS A 10 26.20 1.62 -27.99
CA LYS A 10 26.21 2.35 -29.27
C LYS A 10 24.95 3.21 -29.46
N ILE A 11 23.95 3.07 -28.58
CA ILE A 11 22.67 3.76 -28.69
C ILE A 11 22.70 4.98 -27.78
N GLU A 12 22.29 6.12 -28.31
CA GLU A 12 22.20 7.35 -27.54
C GLU A 12 20.92 7.44 -26.70
N PHE A 13 20.98 8.24 -25.64
CA PHE A 13 19.82 8.56 -24.82
C PHE A 13 18.88 9.54 -25.57
N PRO A 14 17.55 9.38 -25.51
CA PRO A 14 16.80 8.46 -24.63
C PRO A 14 16.51 7.07 -25.23
N THR A 15 16.79 6.85 -26.52
CA THR A 15 16.50 5.60 -27.23
C THR A 15 17.11 4.37 -26.57
N VAL A 16 18.28 4.50 -25.94
CA VAL A 16 18.95 3.42 -25.21
C VAL A 16 18.09 2.85 -24.07
N VAL A 17 17.28 3.68 -23.41
CA VAL A 17 16.41 3.25 -22.31
C VAL A 17 15.31 2.33 -22.84
N TYR A 18 14.69 2.71 -23.96
CA TYR A 18 13.67 1.91 -24.61
C TYR A 18 14.22 0.54 -25.05
N GLU A 19 15.39 0.53 -25.70
CA GLU A 19 16.01 -0.73 -26.13
C GLU A 19 16.48 -1.57 -24.93
N ALA A 20 16.98 -0.94 -23.86
CA ALA A 20 17.34 -1.63 -22.63
C ALA A 20 16.14 -2.36 -22.00
N LEU A 21 14.98 -1.69 -21.88
CA LEU A 21 13.75 -2.32 -21.39
C LEU A 21 13.31 -3.49 -22.27
N ARG A 22 13.41 -3.35 -23.60
CA ARG A 22 13.11 -4.44 -24.54
C ARG A 22 14.03 -5.65 -24.35
N GLN A 23 15.32 -5.42 -24.11
CA GLN A 23 16.27 -6.50 -23.84
C GLN A 23 16.03 -7.16 -22.47
N ILE A 24 15.70 -6.37 -21.44
CA ILE A 24 15.30 -6.89 -20.12
C ILE A 24 14.09 -7.82 -20.27
N GLN A 25 13.05 -7.41 -21.00
CA GLN A 25 11.88 -8.25 -21.25
C GLN A 25 12.24 -9.59 -21.93
N LYS A 26 13.13 -9.56 -22.94
CA LYS A 26 13.61 -10.79 -23.62
C LYS A 26 14.38 -11.72 -22.69
N LEU A 27 15.18 -11.17 -21.78
CA LEU A 27 15.93 -11.95 -20.79
C LEU A 27 14.96 -12.62 -19.79
N LEU A 28 14.02 -11.84 -19.26
CA LEU A 28 13.04 -12.32 -18.27
C LEU A 28 12.04 -13.32 -18.86
N ALA A 29 11.74 -13.23 -20.17
CA ALA A 29 10.96 -14.25 -20.86
C ALA A 29 11.65 -15.63 -20.88
N ASN A 30 12.97 -15.66 -20.71
CA ASN A 30 13.79 -16.87 -20.71
C ASN A 30 14.37 -17.23 -19.32
N GLU A 31 13.96 -16.53 -18.25
CA GLU A 31 14.55 -16.70 -16.92
C GLU A 31 14.46 -18.14 -16.37
N GLY A 32 13.42 -18.89 -16.76
CA GLY A 32 13.26 -20.30 -16.37
C GLY A 32 14.38 -21.21 -16.88
N ARG A 33 15.15 -20.78 -17.89
CA ARG A 33 16.32 -21.51 -18.39
C ARG A 33 17.58 -21.24 -17.56
N SER A 34 17.70 -20.06 -16.95
CA SER A 34 18.83 -19.73 -16.08
C SER A 34 18.51 -18.51 -15.19
N PRO A 35 18.78 -18.59 -13.87
CA PRO A 35 18.63 -17.46 -12.96
C PRO A 35 19.60 -16.30 -13.29
N THR A 36 20.66 -16.56 -14.06
CA THR A 36 21.61 -15.54 -14.50
C THR A 36 20.97 -14.44 -15.36
N TYR A 37 19.86 -14.73 -16.04
CA TYR A 37 19.17 -13.73 -16.86
C TYR A 37 18.59 -12.59 -16.04
N ALA A 38 18.06 -12.85 -14.84
CA ALA A 38 17.58 -11.82 -13.93
C ALA A 38 18.73 -10.93 -13.44
N HIS A 39 19.90 -11.52 -13.15
CA HIS A 39 21.10 -10.76 -12.78
C HIS A 39 21.55 -9.84 -13.92
N VAL A 40 21.61 -10.37 -15.16
CA VAL A 40 22.01 -9.57 -16.32
C VAL A 40 20.98 -8.47 -16.62
N ALA A 41 19.69 -8.73 -16.43
CA ALA A 41 18.65 -7.72 -16.53
C ALA A 41 18.85 -6.59 -15.51
N LYS A 42 19.19 -6.92 -14.25
CA LYS A 42 19.53 -5.94 -13.21
C LYS A 42 20.72 -5.07 -13.62
N GLU A 43 21.80 -5.67 -14.10
CA GLU A 43 22.97 -4.92 -14.56
C GLU A 43 22.64 -4.02 -15.77
N ILE A 44 21.76 -4.46 -16.69
CA ILE A 44 21.30 -3.62 -17.81
C ILE A 44 20.50 -2.42 -17.28
N ALA A 45 19.60 -2.62 -16.30
CA ALA A 45 18.83 -1.53 -15.71
C ALA A 45 19.75 -0.51 -15.03
N GLU A 46 20.70 -0.97 -14.23
CA GLU A 46 21.67 -0.11 -13.53
C GLU A 46 22.53 0.70 -14.51
N GLU A 47 23.06 0.09 -15.57
CA GLU A 47 23.95 0.78 -16.52
C GLU A 47 23.19 1.69 -17.49
N PHE A 48 22.07 1.22 -18.07
CA PHE A 48 21.45 1.87 -19.23
C PHE A 48 20.13 2.59 -18.93
N VAL A 49 19.42 2.24 -17.84
CA VAL A 49 18.19 2.94 -17.43
C VAL A 49 18.52 4.02 -16.41
N PHE A 50 19.16 3.65 -15.30
CA PHE A 50 19.43 4.57 -14.19
C PHE A 50 20.80 5.24 -14.24
N GLN A 51 21.75 4.67 -15.00
CA GLN A 51 23.14 5.13 -15.07
C GLN A 51 23.84 5.12 -13.69
N ASP A 52 23.48 4.17 -12.83
CA ASP A 52 24.07 3.94 -11.52
C ASP A 52 25.51 3.40 -11.61
N TYR A 53 25.87 2.81 -12.77
CA TYR A 53 27.16 2.18 -13.00
C TYR A 53 28.21 3.17 -13.52
N ASP A 54 29.15 3.56 -12.66
CA ASP A 54 30.32 4.36 -13.06
C ASP A 54 31.44 3.43 -13.56
N GLN A 55 31.84 3.55 -14.84
CA GLN A 55 32.88 2.73 -15.48
C GLN A 55 34.24 2.78 -14.75
N ARG A 56 34.45 3.74 -13.85
CA ARG A 56 35.68 3.90 -13.05
C ARG A 56 35.94 2.77 -12.05
N ARG A 57 34.96 1.89 -11.76
CA ARG A 57 35.16 0.72 -10.88
C ARG A 57 35.98 -0.41 -11.53
N MET A 58 36.12 -0.43 -12.86
CA MET A 58 36.80 -1.51 -13.61
C MET A 58 38.24 -1.16 -14.03
N ALA A 59 38.74 0.05 -13.74
CA ALA A 59 40.14 0.40 -14.01
C ALA A 59 41.04 -0.20 -12.90
N PRO A 60 41.94 -1.16 -13.21
CA PRO A 60 42.77 -1.83 -12.20
C PRO A 60 43.79 -0.93 -11.48
N HIS A 61 43.89 0.34 -11.89
CA HIS A 61 44.93 1.28 -11.44
C HIS A 61 44.39 2.56 -10.79
N ALA A 62 43.09 2.64 -10.46
CA ALA A 62 42.57 3.80 -9.73
C ALA A 62 42.86 3.67 -8.22
N SER A 63 44.09 4.00 -7.82
CA SER A 63 44.56 4.10 -6.43
C SER A 63 43.97 5.29 -5.66
N SER A 64 42.64 5.47 -5.70
CA SER A 64 41.99 6.44 -4.82
C SER A 64 40.65 5.90 -4.31
N GLN A 65 40.55 5.76 -2.99
CA GLN A 65 39.33 5.48 -2.23
C GLN A 65 38.32 6.64 -2.30
N ARG A 66 38.05 7.19 -3.48
CA ARG A 66 36.89 8.06 -3.70
C ARG A 66 35.74 7.19 -4.15
N ARG A 67 34.85 6.83 -3.22
CA ARG A 67 33.51 6.32 -3.55
C ARG A 67 32.91 7.25 -4.60
N ALA A 68 32.88 6.81 -5.86
CA ALA A 68 32.26 7.56 -6.94
C ALA A 68 30.80 7.81 -6.53
N ARG A 69 30.43 9.09 -6.38
CA ARG A 69 29.05 9.46 -6.08
C ARG A 69 28.21 9.13 -7.31
N PRO A 70 27.05 8.46 -7.16
CA PRO A 70 26.14 8.24 -8.28
C PRO A 70 25.82 9.58 -8.94
N ARG A 71 25.91 9.64 -10.29
CA ARG A 71 25.55 10.84 -11.04
C ARG A 71 24.05 11.06 -10.87
N LYS A 72 23.67 12.13 -10.18
CA LYS A 72 22.25 12.49 -10.03
C LYS A 72 21.66 12.78 -11.42
N LEU A 73 20.56 12.11 -11.76
CA LEU A 73 19.84 12.34 -13.01
C LEU A 73 19.34 13.80 -13.06
N SER A 74 19.35 14.41 -14.24
CA SER A 74 18.71 15.71 -14.44
C SER A 74 17.20 15.55 -14.52
N ALA A 75 16.43 16.58 -14.17
CA ALA A 75 14.96 16.54 -14.20
C ALA A 75 14.40 16.14 -15.58
N ILE A 76 15.00 16.63 -16.67
CA ILE A 76 14.61 16.27 -18.05
C ILE A 76 14.83 14.78 -18.31
N ARG A 77 15.97 14.23 -17.87
CA ARG A 77 16.26 12.80 -18.03
C ARG A 77 15.33 11.95 -17.19
N GLU A 78 15.07 12.33 -15.94
CA GLU A 78 14.10 11.66 -15.08
C GLU A 78 12.73 11.60 -15.75
N LEU A 79 12.24 12.71 -16.31
CA LEU A 79 10.98 12.79 -17.04
C LEU A 79 10.94 11.83 -18.24
N GLN A 80 11.98 11.85 -19.08
CA GLN A 80 12.05 10.96 -20.25
C GLN A 80 12.11 9.48 -19.85
N ILE A 81 12.80 9.14 -18.75
CA ILE A 81 12.85 7.76 -18.24
C ILE A 81 11.46 7.32 -17.77
N ILE A 82 10.74 8.13 -16.99
CA ILE A 82 9.41 7.76 -16.50
C ILE A 82 8.38 7.65 -17.64
N GLU A 83 8.46 8.52 -18.65
CA GLU A 83 7.60 8.44 -19.85
C GLU A 83 7.85 7.16 -20.64
N ILE A 84 9.12 6.77 -20.82
CA ILE A 84 9.48 5.54 -21.52
C ILE A 84 9.00 4.32 -20.72
N ILE A 85 9.23 4.28 -19.41
CA ILE A 85 8.75 3.17 -18.55
C ILE A 85 7.23 3.06 -18.64
N ALA A 86 6.50 4.17 -18.46
CA ALA A 86 5.04 4.18 -18.53
C ALA A 86 4.53 3.66 -19.89
N THR A 87 5.10 4.16 -20.99
CA THR A 87 4.73 3.76 -22.36
C THR A 87 5.05 2.28 -22.63
N SER A 88 6.21 1.80 -22.18
CA SER A 88 6.59 0.40 -22.30
C SER A 88 5.65 -0.53 -21.53
N PHE A 89 5.15 -0.10 -20.37
CA PHE A 89 4.24 -0.88 -19.55
C PHE A 89 2.80 -0.85 -20.06
N GLN A 90 2.35 0.24 -20.66
CA GLN A 90 1.00 0.38 -21.19
C GLN A 90 0.63 -0.74 -22.18
N ASN A 91 1.60 -1.21 -22.98
CA ASN A 91 1.39 -2.18 -24.05
C ASN A 91 1.86 -3.61 -23.71
N ALA A 92 2.42 -3.83 -22.51
CA ALA A 92 3.00 -5.11 -22.11
C ALA A 92 2.00 -5.97 -21.32
N LYS A 93 2.29 -7.28 -21.25
CA LYS A 93 1.52 -8.23 -20.41
C LYS A 93 1.81 -7.97 -18.93
N SER A 94 0.79 -8.10 -18.08
CA SER A 94 0.89 -7.80 -16.64
C SER A 94 1.99 -8.60 -15.92
N ASP A 95 2.17 -9.88 -16.26
CA ASP A 95 3.20 -10.74 -15.66
C ASP A 95 4.62 -10.25 -15.97
N MET A 96 4.85 -9.85 -17.22
CA MET A 96 6.11 -9.29 -17.66
C MET A 96 6.36 -7.91 -17.04
N CYS A 97 5.34 -7.05 -16.98
CA CYS A 97 5.42 -5.76 -16.29
C CYS A 97 5.90 -5.93 -14.86
N GLN A 98 5.33 -6.88 -14.10
CA GLN A 98 5.72 -7.15 -12.73
C GLN A 98 7.20 -7.56 -12.62
N LYS A 99 7.66 -8.51 -13.45
CA LYS A 99 9.06 -8.95 -13.45
C LYS A 99 10.02 -7.81 -13.77
N VAL A 100 9.74 -7.03 -14.82
CA VAL A 100 10.54 -5.85 -15.19
C VAL A 100 10.53 -4.83 -14.07
N PHE A 101 9.37 -4.59 -13.44
CA PHE A 101 9.23 -3.63 -12.35
C PHE A 101 10.14 -3.97 -11.16
N PHE A 102 10.23 -5.23 -10.74
CA PHE A 102 11.14 -5.64 -9.66
C PHE A 102 12.63 -5.58 -10.02
N ILE A 103 12.97 -5.62 -11.31
CA ILE A 103 14.33 -5.31 -11.78
C ILE A 103 14.61 -3.80 -11.65
N LEU A 104 13.63 -2.96 -11.98
CA LEU A 104 13.78 -1.50 -11.94
C LEU A 104 13.70 -0.92 -10.52
N PHE A 105 12.85 -1.47 -9.66
CA PHE A 105 12.58 -1.00 -8.31
C PHE A 105 12.68 -2.16 -7.31
N PRO A 106 13.90 -2.66 -7.04
CA PRO A 106 14.08 -3.81 -6.16
C PRO A 106 13.65 -3.49 -4.72
N SER A 107 12.94 -4.42 -4.09
CA SER A 107 12.52 -4.32 -2.67
C SER A 107 13.58 -4.80 -1.69
N ALA A 108 14.49 -5.68 -2.12
CA ALA A 108 15.47 -6.34 -1.27
C ALA A 108 16.73 -5.49 -0.97
N ASP A 109 17.01 -4.45 -1.77
CA ASP A 109 18.18 -3.58 -1.62
C ASP A 109 17.75 -2.19 -1.18
N ALA A 110 17.83 -1.93 0.13
CA ALA A 110 17.41 -0.66 0.73
C ALA A 110 18.13 0.55 0.13
N SER A 111 19.42 0.42 -0.22
CA SER A 111 20.21 1.54 -0.74
C SER A 111 19.76 1.97 -2.14
N VAL A 112 19.42 1.00 -2.99
CA VAL A 112 18.89 1.24 -4.34
C VAL A 112 17.45 1.73 -4.26
N MET A 113 16.66 1.19 -3.33
CA MET A 113 15.29 1.61 -3.12
C MET A 113 15.19 3.07 -2.68
N GLU A 114 16.01 3.50 -1.71
CA GLU A 114 16.06 4.90 -1.25
C GLU A 114 16.41 5.88 -2.37
N SER A 115 17.31 5.51 -3.29
CA SER A 115 17.67 6.39 -4.41
C SER A 115 16.59 6.44 -5.49
N ARG A 116 15.84 5.34 -5.70
CA ARG A 116 14.85 5.22 -6.78
C ARG A 116 13.42 5.58 -6.38
N VAL A 117 13.10 5.66 -5.08
CA VAL A 117 11.73 5.94 -4.61
C VAL A 117 11.21 7.29 -5.12
N LEU A 118 12.07 8.32 -5.23
CA LEU A 118 11.68 9.63 -5.78
C LEU A 118 11.27 9.55 -7.26
N LEU A 119 11.98 8.74 -8.05
CA LEU A 119 11.62 8.51 -9.44
C LEU A 119 10.33 7.70 -9.53
N LEU A 120 10.18 6.69 -8.66
CA LEU A 120 8.97 5.87 -8.58
C LEU A 120 7.74 6.71 -8.23
N SER A 121 7.84 7.65 -7.29
CA SER A 121 6.75 8.56 -6.93
C SER A 121 6.30 9.41 -8.11
N ARG A 122 7.23 9.94 -8.90
CA ARG A 122 6.90 10.69 -10.13
C ARG A 122 6.29 9.81 -11.21
N LEU A 123 6.78 8.58 -11.36
CA LEU A 123 6.20 7.58 -12.25
C LEU A 123 4.76 7.25 -11.84
N VAL A 124 4.47 7.15 -10.54
CA VAL A 124 3.11 6.95 -10.02
C VAL A 124 2.23 8.14 -10.38
N SER A 125 2.68 9.38 -10.12
CA SER A 125 1.91 10.57 -10.50
C SER A 125 1.61 10.62 -12.00
N LEU A 126 2.58 10.33 -12.86
CA LEU A 126 2.35 10.23 -14.31
C LEU A 126 1.38 9.08 -14.65
N SER A 127 1.49 7.94 -13.97
CA SER A 127 0.64 6.76 -14.23
C SER A 127 -0.80 6.96 -13.80
N ILE A 128 -1.05 7.76 -12.75
CA ILE A 128 -2.41 8.18 -12.36
C ILE A 128 -3.00 9.05 -13.47
N ALA A 129 -2.26 10.08 -13.93
CA ALA A 129 -2.71 10.97 -15.00
C ALA A 129 -2.99 10.23 -16.32
N LEU A 130 -2.17 9.24 -16.67
CA LEU A 130 -2.32 8.41 -17.88
C LEU A 130 -3.27 7.21 -17.70
N LYS A 131 -3.83 6.99 -16.50
CA LYS A 131 -4.63 5.81 -16.16
C LYS A 131 -3.92 4.48 -16.50
N ASN A 132 -2.61 4.43 -16.27
CA ASN A 132 -1.78 3.26 -16.62
C ASN A 132 -1.95 2.13 -15.60
N HIS A 133 -2.89 1.24 -15.88
CA HIS A 133 -3.20 0.08 -15.05
C HIS A 133 -1.97 -0.74 -14.68
N ASN A 134 -1.12 -1.08 -15.66
CA ASN A 134 0.00 -2.00 -15.45
C ASN A 134 1.02 -1.45 -14.46
N VAL A 135 1.39 -0.16 -14.58
CA VAL A 135 2.32 0.46 -13.64
C VAL A 135 1.71 0.55 -12.25
N LEU A 136 0.47 1.04 -12.13
CA LEU A 136 -0.21 1.16 -10.84
C LEU A 136 -0.35 -0.19 -10.14
N ASN A 137 -0.71 -1.24 -10.88
CA ASN A 137 -0.82 -2.60 -10.34
C ASN A 137 0.53 -3.13 -9.85
N CYS A 138 1.61 -2.88 -10.59
CA CYS A 138 2.96 -3.22 -10.15
C CYS A 138 3.35 -2.49 -8.85
N VAL A 139 3.00 -1.20 -8.74
CA VAL A 139 3.25 -0.40 -7.53
C VAL A 139 2.47 -0.94 -6.34
N GLY A 140 1.18 -1.25 -6.51
CA GLY A 140 0.36 -1.83 -5.45
C GLY A 140 0.93 -3.15 -4.94
N PHE A 141 1.28 -4.06 -5.86
CA PHE A 141 1.95 -5.30 -5.47
C PHE A 141 3.30 -5.06 -4.77
N TRP A 142 4.12 -4.13 -5.30
CA TRP A 142 5.41 -3.76 -4.72
C TRP A 142 5.28 -3.21 -3.30
N MET A 143 4.27 -2.36 -3.04
CA MET A 143 3.99 -1.84 -1.70
C MET A 143 3.70 -2.95 -0.70
N HIS A 144 3.05 -4.05 -1.11
CA HIS A 144 2.88 -5.22 -0.23
C HIS A 144 4.17 -5.99 0.01
N VAL A 145 5.00 -6.17 -1.03
CA VAL A 145 6.29 -6.87 -0.89
C VAL A 145 7.26 -6.10 0.02
N CYS A 146 7.30 -4.76 -0.08
CA CYS A 146 8.11 -3.90 0.80
C CYS A 146 7.46 -3.65 2.17
N GLY A 147 6.16 -3.91 2.30
CA GLY A 147 5.31 -3.45 3.41
C GLY A 147 4.69 -2.09 3.13
N CYS A 148 3.37 -1.99 3.19
CA CYS A 148 2.60 -0.76 2.95
C CYS A 148 2.87 0.29 4.05
N THR A 149 3.28 -0.15 5.24
CA THR A 149 3.64 0.73 6.36
C THR A 149 5.14 1.05 6.41
N SER A 150 5.93 0.63 5.42
CA SER A 150 7.36 0.97 5.32
C SER A 150 7.56 2.39 4.79
N GLU A 151 8.65 3.05 5.17
CA GLU A 151 8.92 4.43 4.75
C GLU A 151 8.92 4.66 3.22
N PRO A 152 9.44 3.74 2.37
CA PRO A 152 9.31 3.87 0.91
C PRO A 152 7.85 3.91 0.42
N SER A 153 6.98 3.04 0.96
CA SER A 153 5.55 3.05 0.65
C SER A 153 4.88 4.34 1.12
N LEU A 154 5.19 4.79 2.35
CA LEU A 154 4.65 6.04 2.89
C LEU A 154 5.14 7.26 2.12
N HIS A 155 6.36 7.23 1.57
CA HIS A 155 6.87 8.29 0.70
C HIS A 155 6.02 8.46 -0.56
N ILE A 156 5.67 7.35 -1.24
CA ILE A 156 4.77 7.38 -2.40
C ILE A 156 3.41 7.98 -2.02
N VAL A 157 2.86 7.57 -0.88
CA VAL A 157 1.56 8.07 -0.40
C VAL A 157 1.61 9.57 -0.13
N ARG A 158 2.63 10.07 0.57
CA ARG A 158 2.82 11.51 0.82
C ARG A 158 2.93 12.29 -0.49
N HIS A 159 3.63 11.73 -1.49
CA HIS A 159 3.74 12.34 -2.81
C HIS A 159 2.39 12.44 -3.51
N VAL A 160 1.63 11.33 -3.56
CA VAL A 160 0.30 11.30 -4.20
C VAL A 160 -0.67 12.25 -3.49
N VAL A 161 -0.72 12.25 -2.16
CA VAL A 161 -1.56 13.18 -1.39
C VAL A 161 -1.15 14.63 -1.63
N GLY A 162 0.15 14.92 -1.66
CA GLY A 162 0.67 16.25 -1.97
C GLY A 162 0.22 16.74 -3.35
N ASP A 163 0.42 15.92 -4.38
CA ASP A 163 0.10 16.27 -5.78
C ASP A 163 -1.41 16.42 -6.00
N TYR A 164 -2.20 15.46 -5.51
CA TYR A 164 -3.59 15.30 -5.93
C TYR A 164 -4.65 15.80 -4.94
N LEU A 165 -4.30 15.96 -3.66
CA LEU A 165 -5.22 16.46 -2.64
C LEU A 165 -4.85 17.86 -2.12
N SER A 166 -3.56 18.20 -2.13
CA SER A 166 -3.09 19.49 -1.59
C SER A 166 -2.83 20.56 -2.67
N LEU A 167 -2.22 20.19 -3.80
CA LEU A 167 -1.71 21.16 -4.77
C LEU A 167 -2.68 21.51 -5.89
N ILE A 168 -3.54 20.59 -6.34
CA ILE A 168 -4.38 20.77 -7.52
C ILE A 168 -5.87 20.66 -7.14
N PRO A 169 -6.62 21.79 -7.12
CA PRO A 169 -8.09 21.74 -7.05
C PRO A 169 -8.62 20.96 -8.27
N SER A 170 -9.56 20.03 -8.06
CA SER A 170 -10.16 19.12 -9.08
C SER A 170 -9.39 17.83 -9.43
N SER A 171 -8.15 17.64 -8.98
CA SER A 171 -7.44 16.37 -9.23
C SER A 171 -7.88 15.21 -8.34
N ALA A 172 -8.61 15.49 -7.26
CA ALA A 172 -9.16 14.46 -6.37
C ALA A 172 -10.06 13.47 -7.12
N GLU A 173 -10.79 13.92 -8.14
CA GLU A 173 -11.65 13.05 -8.94
C GLU A 173 -10.85 12.00 -9.73
N MET A 174 -9.64 12.33 -10.19
CA MET A 174 -8.74 11.35 -10.82
C MET A 174 -8.39 10.23 -9.85
N LEU A 175 -8.18 10.55 -8.56
CA LEU A 175 -7.93 9.52 -7.55
C LEU A 175 -9.16 8.64 -7.32
N LYS A 176 -10.38 9.21 -7.30
CA LYS A 176 -11.62 8.43 -7.08
C LYS A 176 -11.85 7.38 -8.16
N GLU A 177 -11.51 7.68 -9.42
CA GLU A 177 -11.61 6.74 -10.54
C GLU A 177 -10.64 5.55 -10.44
N LEU A 178 -9.55 5.67 -9.66
CA LEU A 178 -8.51 4.65 -9.60
C LEU A 178 -9.02 3.29 -9.12
N ALA A 179 -10.09 3.23 -8.33
CA ALA A 179 -10.66 1.97 -7.88
C ALA A 179 -11.11 1.07 -9.05
N ASN A 180 -11.50 1.67 -10.19
CA ASN A 180 -11.87 0.93 -11.40
C ASN A 180 -10.68 0.71 -12.34
N ILE A 181 -9.57 1.44 -12.16
CA ILE A 181 -8.37 1.33 -12.98
C ILE A 181 -7.42 0.32 -12.36
N SER A 182 -7.01 0.49 -11.10
CA SER A 182 -6.12 -0.41 -10.38
C SER A 182 -6.61 -0.58 -8.93
N PRO A 183 -7.52 -1.55 -8.68
CA PRO A 183 -8.00 -1.84 -7.34
C PRO A 183 -6.86 -2.23 -6.38
N LEU A 184 -5.84 -2.93 -6.87
CA LEU A 184 -4.70 -3.35 -6.04
C LEU A 184 -3.94 -2.12 -5.52
N PHE A 185 -3.63 -1.16 -6.40
CA PHE A 185 -2.99 0.09 -6.00
C PHE A 185 -3.83 0.84 -4.96
N CYS A 186 -5.15 0.93 -5.16
CA CYS A 186 -6.04 1.59 -4.22
C CYS A 186 -6.06 0.90 -2.86
N ALA A 187 -6.09 -0.44 -2.81
CA ALA A 187 -6.04 -1.20 -1.58
C ALA A 187 -4.72 -0.99 -0.81
N SER A 188 -3.59 -0.99 -1.52
CA SER A 188 -2.27 -0.72 -0.94
C SER A 188 -2.15 0.73 -0.44
N LEU A 189 -2.59 1.70 -1.25
CA LEU A 189 -2.60 3.11 -0.92
C LEU A 189 -3.51 3.40 0.29
N ALA A 190 -4.70 2.82 0.34
CA ALA A 190 -5.61 2.90 1.49
C ALA A 190 -4.99 2.32 2.77
N THR A 191 -4.24 1.22 2.65
CA THR A 191 -3.56 0.60 3.79
C THR A 191 -2.53 1.56 4.39
N SER A 192 -1.72 2.18 3.55
CA SER A 192 -0.75 3.19 3.98
C SER A 192 -1.40 4.48 4.49
N LEU A 193 -2.45 4.98 3.82
CA LEU A 193 -3.18 6.20 4.21
C LEU A 193 -3.78 6.07 5.62
N THR A 194 -4.49 4.97 5.86
CA THR A 194 -5.13 4.70 7.15
C THR A 194 -4.10 4.49 8.26
N HIS A 195 -2.91 3.97 7.93
CA HIS A 195 -1.78 3.88 8.86
C HIS A 195 -1.19 5.25 9.21
N MET A 196 -1.05 6.17 8.23
CA MET A 196 -0.47 7.50 8.45
C MET A 196 -1.38 8.45 9.23
N THR A 197 -2.68 8.21 9.21
CA THR A 197 -3.68 9.10 9.81
C THR A 197 -4.58 8.35 10.80
N PRO A 198 -4.00 7.65 11.81
CA PRO A 198 -4.77 6.76 12.67
C PRO A 198 -5.81 7.50 13.52
N THR A 199 -5.59 8.79 13.77
CA THR A 199 -6.49 9.68 14.49
C THR A 199 -6.69 10.94 13.64
N ASN A 200 -7.95 11.28 13.34
CA ASN A 200 -8.34 12.48 12.60
C ASN A 200 -7.78 12.57 11.15
N PRO A 201 -8.16 11.66 10.23
CA PRO A 201 -7.90 11.85 8.81
C PRO A 201 -8.61 13.12 8.29
N SER A 202 -8.07 13.74 7.23
CA SER A 202 -8.75 14.86 6.57
C SER A 202 -10.01 14.39 5.84
N ARG A 203 -11.00 15.27 5.66
CA ARG A 203 -12.27 14.92 5.01
C ARG A 203 -12.04 14.39 3.59
N GLU A 204 -11.10 14.97 2.85
CA GLU A 204 -10.76 14.58 1.48
C GLU A 204 -10.26 13.14 1.42
N VAL A 205 -9.45 12.72 2.40
CA VAL A 205 -8.93 11.35 2.49
C VAL A 205 -10.04 10.36 2.84
N VAL A 206 -10.95 10.74 3.74
CA VAL A 206 -12.12 9.92 4.10
C VAL A 206 -13.07 9.77 2.91
N ASP A 207 -13.34 10.86 2.19
CA ASP A 207 -14.21 10.88 1.00
C ASP A 207 -13.60 10.03 -0.12
N LEU A 208 -12.29 10.11 -0.32
CA LEU A 208 -11.58 9.28 -1.27
C LEU A 208 -11.76 7.78 -0.95
N LEU A 209 -11.49 7.35 0.28
CA LEU A 209 -11.66 5.94 0.64
C LEU A 209 -13.12 5.49 0.53
N ALA A 210 -14.08 6.33 0.92
CA ALA A 210 -15.50 6.04 0.77
C ALA A 210 -15.89 5.89 -0.71
N SER A 211 -15.35 6.71 -1.60
CA SER A 211 -15.57 6.60 -3.04
C SER A 211 -15.04 5.27 -3.60
N TRP A 212 -13.86 4.84 -3.16
CA TRP A 212 -13.27 3.58 -3.60
C TRP A 212 -14.04 2.37 -3.10
N VAL A 213 -14.43 2.36 -1.82
CA VAL A 213 -15.22 1.27 -1.25
C VAL A 213 -16.62 1.21 -1.87
N ARG A 214 -17.18 2.36 -2.28
CA ARG A 214 -18.44 2.41 -3.01
C ARG A 214 -18.33 1.83 -4.42
N ALA A 215 -17.24 2.13 -5.13
CA ALA A 215 -16.96 1.57 -6.44
C ALA A 215 -16.61 0.08 -6.37
N GLN A 216 -15.87 -0.33 -5.33
CA GLN A 216 -15.35 -1.68 -5.14
C GLN A 216 -15.56 -2.15 -3.68
N PRO A 217 -16.73 -2.70 -3.32
CA PRO A 217 -17.03 -3.11 -1.93
C PRO A 217 -16.11 -4.20 -1.37
N LEU A 218 -15.41 -4.94 -2.24
CA LEU A 218 -14.47 -5.99 -1.88
C LEU A 218 -13.00 -5.55 -1.98
N LEU A 219 -12.73 -4.24 -2.05
CA LEU A 219 -11.38 -3.69 -2.25
C LEU A 219 -10.35 -4.18 -1.24
N CYS A 220 -10.74 -4.43 0.02
CA CYS A 220 -9.82 -4.92 1.04
C CYS A 220 -9.28 -6.34 0.76
N PHE A 221 -9.93 -7.10 -0.13
CA PHE A 221 -9.54 -8.46 -0.51
C PHE A 221 -8.70 -8.51 -1.78
N THR A 222 -8.64 -7.43 -2.58
CA THR A 222 -7.88 -7.42 -3.84
C THR A 222 -6.41 -7.84 -3.67
N PRO A 223 -5.68 -7.45 -2.60
CA PRO A 223 -4.32 -7.93 -2.39
C PRO A 223 -4.20 -9.47 -2.30
N MET A 224 -5.25 -10.20 -1.92
CA MET A 224 -5.26 -11.66 -1.86
C MET A 224 -5.31 -12.31 -3.24
N GLU A 225 -5.88 -11.64 -4.23
CA GLU A 225 -5.89 -12.15 -5.60
C GLU A 225 -4.50 -11.99 -6.24
N ALA A 226 -3.76 -10.95 -5.85
CA ALA A 226 -2.46 -10.60 -6.41
C ALA A 226 -1.27 -11.27 -5.69
N ILE A 227 -1.37 -11.46 -4.37
CA ILE A 227 -0.26 -11.95 -3.55
C ILE A 227 -0.39 -13.48 -3.40
N PRO A 228 0.67 -14.25 -3.68
CA PRO A 228 0.65 -15.69 -3.46
C PRO A 228 0.39 -16.08 -1.99
N PRO A 229 -0.38 -17.13 -1.71
CA PRO A 229 -0.78 -17.43 -0.34
C PRO A 229 0.34 -17.67 0.68
N HIS A 230 1.48 -18.18 0.22
CA HIS A 230 2.65 -18.42 1.05
C HIS A 230 3.33 -17.13 1.54
N LEU A 231 3.06 -15.98 0.91
CA LEU A 231 3.60 -14.68 1.30
C LEU A 231 2.65 -13.87 2.19
N TYR A 232 1.44 -14.36 2.46
CA TYR A 232 0.45 -13.56 3.15
C TYR A 232 0.87 -13.12 4.55
N THR A 233 1.47 -14.00 5.34
CA THR A 233 1.93 -13.65 6.70
C THR A 233 3.04 -12.59 6.71
N GLN A 234 3.72 -12.39 5.58
CA GLN A 234 4.85 -11.46 5.44
C GLN A 234 4.43 -10.15 4.76
N CYS A 235 3.55 -10.23 3.75
CA CYS A 235 3.29 -9.12 2.83
C CYS A 235 1.83 -8.63 2.82
N LEU A 236 0.88 -9.48 3.23
CA LEU A 236 -0.53 -9.12 3.16
C LEU A 236 -0.89 -8.17 4.30
N GLN A 237 -1.23 -6.94 3.93
CA GLN A 237 -1.77 -5.93 4.82
C GLN A 237 -3.09 -5.43 4.22
N THR A 238 -4.00 -4.95 5.06
CA THR A 238 -5.26 -4.35 4.58
C THR A 238 -5.49 -3.05 5.31
N PHE A 239 -6.35 -2.20 4.75
CA PHE A 239 -6.76 -0.95 5.40
C PHE A 239 -7.76 -1.16 6.54
N ILE A 240 -8.20 -2.40 6.84
CA ILE A 240 -9.18 -2.69 7.89
C ILE A 240 -8.74 -2.17 9.26
N PRO A 241 -7.51 -2.42 9.77
CA PRO A 241 -7.12 -1.97 11.10
C PRO A 241 -7.16 -0.44 11.25
N GLY A 242 -6.72 0.30 10.23
CA GLY A 242 -6.77 1.75 10.25
C GLY A 242 -8.20 2.29 10.05
N LEU A 243 -9.03 1.64 9.22
CA LEU A 243 -10.44 1.98 9.05
C LEU A 243 -11.25 1.76 10.34
N VAL A 244 -10.92 0.74 11.12
CA VAL A 244 -11.48 0.55 12.48
C VAL A 244 -11.18 1.77 13.34
N ALA A 245 -9.93 2.24 13.37
CA ALA A 245 -9.56 3.42 14.14
C ALA A 245 -10.34 4.67 13.68
N TRP A 246 -10.43 4.90 12.37
CA TRP A 246 -11.21 6.00 11.80
C TRP A 246 -12.67 5.95 12.23
N CYS A 247 -13.36 4.82 12.01
CA CYS A 247 -14.80 4.72 12.27
C CYS A 247 -15.13 4.77 13.76
N VAL A 248 -14.32 4.13 14.61
CA VAL A 248 -14.54 4.07 16.07
C VAL A 248 -14.26 5.42 16.72
N LEU A 249 -13.21 6.13 16.29
CA LEU A 249 -12.78 7.36 16.95
C LEU A 249 -13.45 8.63 16.37
N ALA A 250 -14.01 8.58 15.15
CA ALA A 250 -14.67 9.73 14.52
C ALA A 250 -15.72 10.44 15.41
N PRO A 251 -16.61 9.73 16.14
CA PRO A 251 -17.61 10.38 17.01
C PRO A 251 -17.01 11.17 18.19
N LEU A 252 -15.71 10.99 18.49
CA LEU A 252 -15.02 11.70 19.56
C LEU A 252 -14.42 13.02 19.07
N GLY A 253 -14.22 13.16 17.75
CA GLY A 253 -13.73 14.38 17.14
C GLY A 253 -14.82 15.44 17.00
N LYS A 254 -14.43 16.67 16.66
CA LYS A 254 -15.38 17.72 16.27
C LYS A 254 -16.03 17.47 14.89
N VAL A 255 -15.78 16.29 14.31
CA VAL A 255 -16.17 15.90 12.94
C VAL A 255 -17.69 15.80 12.81
N ASP A 256 -18.41 15.55 13.90
CA ASP A 256 -19.88 15.58 13.94
C ASP A 256 -20.49 17.00 13.90
N SER A 257 -19.70 18.04 13.65
CA SER A 257 -20.24 19.40 13.48
C SER A 257 -20.94 19.61 12.13
N ARG A 258 -20.74 18.72 11.15
CA ARG A 258 -21.42 18.73 9.85
C ARG A 258 -22.13 17.39 9.59
N PRO A 259 -23.43 17.39 9.23
CA PRO A 259 -24.18 16.16 8.95
C PRO A 259 -23.55 15.26 7.88
N GLU A 260 -22.98 15.87 6.82
CA GLU A 260 -22.35 15.14 5.71
C GLU A 260 -21.16 14.29 6.16
N ASP A 261 -20.38 14.79 7.12
CA ASP A 261 -19.20 14.07 7.62
C ASP A 261 -19.65 12.85 8.45
N ALA A 262 -20.71 13.00 9.25
CA ALA A 262 -21.30 11.91 10.01
C ALA A 262 -21.88 10.80 9.11
N GLU A 263 -22.52 11.16 7.99
CA GLU A 263 -23.01 10.22 6.98
C GLU A 263 -21.84 9.44 6.35
N LEU A 264 -20.75 10.12 6.02
CA LEU A 264 -19.57 9.52 5.40
C LEU A 264 -18.94 8.44 6.29
N TYR A 265 -18.73 8.75 7.58
CA TYR A 265 -18.23 7.77 8.54
C TYR A 265 -19.22 6.66 8.83
N SER A 266 -20.52 6.93 8.80
CA SER A 266 -21.55 5.90 8.97
C SER A 266 -21.56 4.92 7.80
N TYR A 267 -21.40 5.42 6.57
CA TYR A 267 -21.22 4.59 5.38
C TYR A 267 -19.95 3.73 5.46
N LEU A 268 -18.80 4.33 5.78
CA LEU A 268 -17.55 3.61 5.92
C LEU A 268 -17.61 2.55 7.04
N HIS A 269 -18.27 2.87 8.15
CA HIS A 269 -18.49 1.92 9.24
C HIS A 269 -19.37 0.76 8.79
N TYR A 270 -20.45 1.01 8.05
CA TYR A 270 -21.27 -0.04 7.45
C TYR A 270 -20.44 -0.95 6.52
N ALA A 271 -19.67 -0.35 5.61
CA ALA A 271 -18.82 -1.11 4.70
C ALA A 271 -17.75 -1.92 5.45
N LEU A 272 -17.17 -1.37 6.53
CA LEU A 272 -16.24 -2.07 7.42
C LEU A 272 -16.87 -3.33 8.01
N LEU A 273 -18.10 -3.23 8.52
CA LEU A 273 -18.82 -4.39 9.04
C LEU A 273 -19.05 -5.43 7.95
N GLU A 274 -19.46 -5.01 6.74
CA GLU A 274 -19.65 -5.90 5.60
C GLU A 274 -18.36 -6.62 5.20
N MET A 275 -17.24 -5.90 5.13
CA MET A 275 -15.91 -6.47 4.87
C MET A 275 -15.53 -7.49 5.95
N LEU A 276 -15.71 -7.20 7.23
CA LEU A 276 -15.42 -8.13 8.32
C LEU A 276 -16.31 -9.38 8.27
N ILE A 277 -17.59 -9.24 7.91
CA ILE A 277 -18.52 -10.39 7.77
C ILE A 277 -18.09 -11.26 6.58
N ARG A 278 -17.77 -10.66 5.43
CA ARG A 278 -17.35 -11.38 4.22
C ARG A 278 -15.97 -12.02 4.34
N ALA A 279 -15.09 -11.48 5.18
CA ALA A 279 -13.77 -12.07 5.42
C ALA A 279 -13.84 -13.55 5.85
N GLY A 280 -14.86 -13.95 6.60
CA GLY A 280 -15.09 -15.36 6.97
C GLY A 280 -15.48 -16.27 5.79
N GLN A 281 -15.89 -15.69 4.65
CA GLN A 281 -16.35 -16.41 3.45
C GLN A 281 -15.26 -16.49 2.37
N VAL A 282 -14.42 -15.46 2.25
CA VAL A 282 -13.38 -15.33 1.22
C VAL A 282 -12.11 -16.11 1.58
N THR A 283 -11.95 -16.44 2.86
CA THR A 283 -10.80 -17.19 3.35
C THR A 283 -10.95 -18.68 3.00
N PRO A 284 -10.02 -19.29 2.25
CA PRO A 284 -10.07 -20.73 1.98
C PRO A 284 -10.11 -21.51 3.29
N ARG A 285 -10.76 -22.68 3.29
CA ARG A 285 -10.79 -23.64 4.42
C ARG A 285 -9.40 -24.20 4.81
N ALA A 286 -8.31 -23.65 4.25
CA ALA A 286 -6.94 -23.97 4.57
C ALA A 286 -6.54 -23.37 5.94
N PRO A 287 -5.61 -23.98 6.69
CA PRO A 287 -5.30 -23.64 8.07
C PRO A 287 -4.58 -22.29 8.28
N ILE A 288 -4.38 -21.49 7.22
CA ILE A 288 -3.88 -20.12 7.35
C ILE A 288 -5.07 -19.25 7.69
N VAL A 289 -5.38 -19.11 8.99
CA VAL A 289 -6.35 -18.13 9.48
C VAL A 289 -5.88 -16.75 9.01
N PHE A 290 -6.57 -16.17 8.04
CA PHE A 290 -6.21 -14.85 7.51
C PHE A 290 -6.56 -13.78 8.52
N PRO A 291 -5.56 -13.09 9.05
CA PRO A 291 -5.78 -12.42 10.28
C PRO A 291 -5.95 -10.92 9.93
N PHE A 292 -7.18 -10.54 9.59
CA PHE A 292 -7.50 -9.19 9.08
C PHE A 292 -7.34 -8.09 10.12
N LEU A 293 -7.56 -8.42 11.40
CA LEU A 293 -7.54 -7.45 12.50
C LEU A 293 -6.57 -7.91 13.60
N PRO A 294 -5.32 -7.40 13.64
CA PRO A 294 -4.40 -7.72 14.72
C PRO A 294 -4.88 -7.16 16.05
N SER A 295 -4.75 -7.94 17.12
CA SER A 295 -5.24 -7.56 18.46
C SER A 295 -4.54 -6.31 19.00
N HIS A 296 -3.29 -6.06 18.62
CA HIS A 296 -2.55 -4.86 19.02
C HIS A 296 -3.14 -3.57 18.41
N TYR A 297 -3.75 -3.63 17.22
CA TYR A 297 -4.49 -2.48 16.67
C TYR A 297 -5.77 -2.21 17.48
N VAL A 298 -6.48 -3.26 17.90
CA VAL A 298 -7.66 -3.13 18.77
C VAL A 298 -7.27 -2.52 20.11
N VAL A 299 -6.16 -2.97 20.71
CA VAL A 299 -5.60 -2.38 21.93
C VAL A 299 -5.33 -0.89 21.75
N HIS A 300 -4.64 -0.51 20.67
CA HIS A 300 -4.33 0.89 20.40
C HIS A 300 -5.58 1.76 20.25
N VAL A 301 -6.62 1.27 19.54
CA VAL A 301 -7.90 1.96 19.41
C VAL A 301 -8.59 2.09 20.78
N ALA A 302 -8.62 1.03 21.58
CA ALA A 302 -9.22 1.05 22.92
C ALA A 302 -8.51 2.02 23.87
N GLU A 303 -7.18 2.07 23.86
CA GLU A 303 -6.41 3.02 24.66
C GLU A 303 -6.63 4.47 24.23
N THR A 304 -6.72 4.70 22.92
CA THR A 304 -7.00 6.03 22.36
C THR A 304 -8.42 6.48 22.67
N LEU A 305 -9.38 5.55 22.58
CA LEU A 305 -10.76 5.75 23.00
C LEU A 305 -10.81 6.13 24.49
N LYS A 306 -10.20 5.33 25.37
CA LYS A 306 -10.13 5.59 26.82
C LYS A 306 -9.61 6.99 27.15
N ARG A 307 -8.55 7.44 26.48
CA ARG A 307 -7.97 8.77 26.65
C ARG A 307 -8.91 9.89 26.18
N SER A 308 -9.60 9.68 25.05
CA SER A 308 -10.41 10.70 24.39
C SER A 308 -11.80 10.88 25.02
N LEU A 309 -12.32 9.82 25.66
CA LEU A 309 -13.64 9.83 26.31
C LEU A 309 -13.79 10.86 27.43
N THR A 310 -12.69 11.35 28.02
CA THR A 310 -12.71 12.39 29.06
C THR A 310 -13.15 13.76 28.54
N THR A 311 -13.01 13.98 27.23
CA THR A 311 -13.31 15.27 26.56
C THR A 311 -14.45 15.17 25.56
N ALA A 312 -14.97 13.97 25.33
CA ALA A 312 -16.00 13.69 24.34
C ALA A 312 -17.40 14.08 24.85
N SER A 313 -18.30 14.39 23.92
CA SER A 313 -19.72 14.52 24.25
C SER A 313 -20.29 13.16 24.69
N PRO A 314 -21.32 13.12 25.57
CA PRO A 314 -21.93 11.85 26.00
C PRO A 314 -22.43 11.01 24.81
N HIS A 315 -23.00 11.67 23.81
CA HIS A 315 -23.50 11.00 22.60
C HIS A 315 -22.35 10.42 21.75
N GLY A 316 -21.29 11.20 21.51
CA GLY A 316 -20.12 10.74 20.76
C GLY A 316 -19.39 9.60 21.45
N ALA A 317 -19.25 9.68 22.79
CA ALA A 317 -18.71 8.62 23.62
C ALA A 317 -19.48 7.30 23.49
N GLU A 318 -20.82 7.37 23.58
CA GLU A 318 -21.68 6.20 23.43
C GLU A 318 -21.59 5.61 22.02
N LEU A 319 -21.64 6.46 20.98
CA LEU A 319 -21.55 6.03 19.59
C LEU A 319 -20.20 5.36 19.28
N ALA A 320 -19.08 5.93 19.76
CA ALA A 320 -17.76 5.34 19.59
C ALA A 320 -17.65 3.94 20.23
N LEU A 321 -18.14 3.79 21.47
CA LEU A 321 -18.18 2.50 22.17
C LEU A 321 -19.08 1.49 21.45
N ASN A 322 -20.22 1.94 20.92
CA ASN A 322 -21.12 1.10 20.12
C ASN A 322 -20.44 0.64 18.81
N ARG A 323 -19.77 1.55 18.08
CA ARG A 323 -19.03 1.19 16.85
C ARG A 323 -17.93 0.17 17.14
N LEU A 324 -17.17 0.34 18.23
CA LEU A 324 -16.18 -0.66 18.66
C LEU A 324 -16.82 -2.02 18.95
N GLY A 325 -17.94 -2.03 19.68
CA GLY A 325 -18.70 -3.25 19.96
C GLY A 325 -19.18 -3.97 18.68
N GLN A 326 -19.71 -3.23 17.71
CA GLN A 326 -20.17 -3.78 16.42
C GLN A 326 -19.01 -4.37 15.60
N VAL A 327 -17.87 -3.65 15.51
CA VAL A 327 -16.67 -4.13 14.83
C VAL A 327 -16.17 -5.43 15.45
N LEU A 328 -16.04 -5.48 16.79
CA LEU A 328 -15.59 -6.69 17.49
C LEU A 328 -16.56 -7.85 17.30
N GLN A 329 -17.87 -7.59 17.36
CA GLN A 329 -18.88 -8.61 17.13
C GLN A 329 -18.74 -9.23 15.73
N ALA A 330 -18.57 -8.41 14.69
CA ALA A 330 -18.37 -8.88 13.31
C ALA A 330 -17.05 -9.62 13.16
N ALA A 331 -15.94 -9.04 13.64
CA ALA A 331 -14.61 -9.60 13.52
C ALA A 331 -14.47 -10.95 14.24
N PHE A 332 -15.06 -11.11 15.43
CA PHE A 332 -15.05 -12.39 16.13
C PHE A 332 -15.95 -13.43 15.45
N ALA A 333 -17.14 -13.05 14.97
CA ALA A 333 -18.03 -13.95 14.24
C ALA A 333 -17.34 -14.55 13.01
N SER A 334 -16.51 -13.76 12.33
CA SER A 334 -15.75 -14.15 11.14
C SER A 334 -14.32 -14.63 11.41
N LYS A 335 -13.92 -14.81 12.68
CA LYS A 335 -12.57 -15.26 13.09
C LYS A 335 -11.43 -14.40 12.50
N CYS A 336 -11.65 -13.09 12.38
CA CYS A 336 -10.71 -12.14 11.78
C CYS A 336 -9.67 -11.59 12.77
N VAL A 337 -9.90 -11.76 14.08
CA VAL A 337 -9.02 -11.24 15.14
C VAL A 337 -7.94 -12.25 15.49
N HIS A 338 -6.71 -11.77 15.67
CA HIS A 338 -5.53 -12.61 15.94
C HIS A 338 -4.49 -11.92 16.82
N GLY A 339 -3.48 -12.67 17.26
CA GLY A 339 -2.41 -12.17 18.13
C GLY A 339 -2.71 -12.42 19.59
N ASN A 340 -2.18 -11.58 20.48
CA ASN A 340 -2.41 -11.71 21.91
C ASN A 340 -3.83 -11.23 22.28
N LEU A 341 -4.78 -12.18 22.33
CA LEU A 341 -6.16 -11.90 22.67
C LEU A 341 -6.34 -11.57 24.17
N ASP A 342 -5.54 -12.16 25.06
CA ASP A 342 -5.64 -11.92 26.50
C ASP A 342 -5.36 -10.45 26.85
N ALA A 343 -4.24 -9.91 26.34
CA ALA A 343 -3.90 -8.50 26.50
C ALA A 343 -5.00 -7.59 25.94
N MET A 344 -5.57 -7.93 24.78
CA MET A 344 -6.67 -7.19 24.17
C MET A 344 -7.93 -7.19 25.04
N PHE A 345 -8.36 -8.34 25.54
CA PHE A 345 -9.51 -8.42 26.45
C PHE A 345 -9.27 -7.66 27.76
N GLN A 346 -8.04 -7.70 28.31
CA GLN A 346 -7.69 -6.91 29.49
C GLN A 346 -7.84 -5.41 29.25
N THR A 347 -7.33 -4.89 28.13
CA THR A 347 -7.50 -3.47 27.77
C THR A 347 -8.96 -3.11 27.54
N LEU A 348 -9.72 -3.93 26.81
CA LEU A 348 -11.14 -3.66 26.51
C LEU A 348 -12.01 -3.59 27.77
N ARG A 349 -11.69 -4.36 28.84
CA ARG A 349 -12.41 -4.30 30.13
C ARG A 349 -12.18 -3.01 30.90
N GLN A 350 -11.14 -2.25 30.58
CA GLN A 350 -10.87 -0.95 31.22
C GLN A 350 -11.65 0.20 30.60
N LEU A 351 -12.41 -0.05 29.53
CA LEU A 351 -13.27 0.95 28.92
C LEU A 351 -14.52 1.21 29.78
N PRO A 352 -15.14 2.40 29.69
CA PRO A 352 -16.39 2.70 30.38
C PRO A 352 -17.51 1.71 30.03
N PRO A 353 -18.50 1.54 30.94
CA PRO A 353 -19.57 0.58 30.73
C PRO A 353 -20.39 0.93 29.49
N ASN A 354 -20.47 -0.02 28.56
CA ASN A 354 -21.33 0.05 27.38
C ASN A 354 -22.06 -1.29 27.20
N ARG A 355 -23.38 -1.25 26.98
CA ARG A 355 -24.23 -2.44 26.93
C ARG A 355 -23.79 -3.40 25.83
N LEU A 356 -23.56 -2.90 24.61
CA LEU A 356 -23.18 -3.74 23.49
C LEU A 356 -21.80 -4.37 23.72
N LEU A 357 -20.81 -3.56 24.10
CA LEU A 357 -19.46 -4.05 24.35
C LEU A 357 -19.45 -5.13 25.44
N LYS A 358 -20.21 -4.95 26.53
CA LYS A 358 -20.37 -5.98 27.57
C LYS A 358 -20.91 -7.30 27.01
N ILE A 359 -21.97 -7.25 26.19
CA ILE A 359 -22.55 -8.44 25.55
C ILE A 359 -21.50 -9.16 24.69
N VAL A 360 -20.74 -8.41 23.88
CA VAL A 360 -19.71 -8.97 23.00
C VAL A 360 -18.60 -9.62 23.83
N LEU A 361 -18.02 -8.90 24.79
CA LEU A 361 -16.92 -9.42 25.60
C LEU A 361 -17.33 -10.68 26.39
N THR A 362 -18.50 -10.67 27.04
CA THR A 362 -18.99 -11.84 27.78
C THR A 362 -19.22 -13.05 26.86
N ARG A 363 -19.82 -12.85 25.68
CA ARG A 363 -20.09 -13.95 24.73
C ARG A 363 -18.80 -14.64 24.24
N TRP A 364 -17.76 -13.86 23.98
CA TRP A 364 -16.53 -14.36 23.38
C TRP A 364 -15.49 -14.81 24.41
N GLU A 365 -15.63 -14.39 25.66
CA GLU A 365 -14.87 -14.92 26.79
C GLU A 365 -15.30 -16.35 27.15
N VAL A 366 -16.62 -16.63 27.16
CA VAL A 366 -17.13 -17.98 27.44
C VAL A 366 -16.69 -19.00 26.39
N LYS A 367 -16.51 -18.57 25.14
CA LYS A 367 -16.02 -19.40 24.03
C LYS A 367 -14.51 -19.71 24.06
N LYS A 368 -13.76 -19.21 25.06
CA LYS A 368 -12.38 -19.67 25.31
C LYS A 368 -12.32 -21.07 25.96
N TYR A 369 -13.48 -21.70 26.20
CA TYR A 369 -13.65 -23.08 26.66
C TYR A 369 -14.54 -23.88 25.71
#